data_AF-A0A0C3QLT6-F1
#
_entry.id   AF-A0A0C3QLT6-F1
#
_cell.length_a   1.000
_cell.length_b   1.000
_cell.length_c   1.000
_cell.angle_alpha   90.00
_cell.angle_beta   90.00
_cell.angle_gamma   90.00
#
_symmetry.space_group_name_H-M   'P 1'
#
loop_
_entity.id
_entity.type
_entity.pdbx_description
1 polymer ?
#
loop_
_entity_poly.entity_id
_entity_poly.type
_entity_poly.pdbx_seq_one_letter_code
_entity_poly.pdbx_strand_id
1 'polypeptide(L)'
;MAEPSQTASAKTDSVIDDASAPMRDRMTAYIKSLQLQIVSALESLDQEAPFLHDSWKRTQGGFGTSCVLSKGTVLEKAGVNISVVHGTLPPAAVAQMRVNHQELPQPQDVGKGLPFFAAGLSLVIHPRNPKAPTVHANYRYFEVTKSKTATEGEATNSDEPDEIVSWWFGGGADLTPSYLYEEDCVHFHSTLRDACNSIFPSSADLSSVSLHPPLKKWCDEYFHIPHRGECRGIGGIFFDDLTTAPHPRLSEAANASKPSTAEDIFKFVRACGDAFVPSYLPVLSRRINEPHTEENRRWQLIRRGRYVEFNLVYDRGTKFGLHTPGARIESILMSLPETARWEYMSDMGAEGTEEGTLMEVLKNPKDWV
;
A
#
# COMPACT_ATOMS: atom_id res chain seq x y z
N MET A 1 -35.08 -27.66 -22.01
CA MET A 1 -35.48 -26.83 -20.87
C MET A 1 -34.27 -26.73 -19.96
N ALA A 2 -33.50 -25.64 -20.09
CA ALA A 2 -32.32 -25.39 -19.28
C ALA A 2 -32.75 -24.52 -18.10
N GLU A 3 -32.41 -24.94 -16.89
CA GLU A 3 -32.65 -24.17 -15.67
C GLU A 3 -31.87 -22.85 -15.71
N PRO A 4 -32.47 -21.72 -15.31
CA PRO A 4 -31.73 -20.47 -15.19
C PRO A 4 -30.79 -20.53 -13.99
N SER A 5 -29.51 -20.31 -14.28
CA SER A 5 -28.43 -19.99 -13.34
C SER A 5 -28.90 -18.98 -12.29
N GLN A 6 -28.96 -19.41 -11.03
CA GLN A 6 -29.12 -18.51 -9.88
C GLN A 6 -27.88 -17.61 -9.78
N THR A 7 -28.03 -16.36 -10.21
CA THR A 7 -27.14 -15.27 -9.82
C THR A 7 -27.21 -15.12 -8.31
N ALA A 8 -26.20 -15.66 -7.62
CA ALA A 8 -25.97 -15.38 -6.21
C ALA A 8 -25.74 -13.87 -6.07
N SER A 9 -26.70 -13.18 -5.47
CA SER A 9 -26.52 -11.82 -4.96
C SER A 9 -25.35 -11.82 -3.98
N ALA A 10 -24.19 -11.32 -4.42
CA ALA A 10 -23.06 -11.10 -3.55
C ALA A 10 -23.48 -10.05 -2.52
N LYS A 11 -23.73 -10.48 -1.28
CA LYS A 11 -23.73 -9.58 -0.14
C LYS A 11 -22.37 -8.89 -0.14
N THR A 12 -22.32 -7.62 -0.50
CA THR A 12 -21.20 -6.75 -0.18
C THR A 12 -20.98 -6.87 1.32
N ASP A 13 -19.85 -7.45 1.73
CA ASP A 13 -19.40 -7.38 3.13
C ASP A 13 -19.26 -5.88 3.44
N SER A 14 -20.29 -5.31 4.06
CA SER A 14 -20.34 -3.88 4.39
C SER A 14 -19.23 -3.56 5.38
N VAL A 15 -18.64 -2.37 5.24
CA VAL A 15 -17.69 -1.83 6.24
C VAL A 15 -18.29 -1.96 7.65
N ILE A 16 -17.49 -2.42 8.60
CA ILE A 16 -17.92 -2.59 10.00
C ILE A 16 -17.56 -1.32 10.78
N ASP A 17 -18.54 -0.43 10.96
CA ASP A 17 -18.38 0.83 11.69
C ASP A 17 -18.51 0.69 13.21
N ASP A 18 -19.03 -0.44 13.70
CA ASP A 18 -19.11 -0.73 15.13
C ASP A 18 -17.70 -0.80 15.74
N ALA A 19 -17.35 0.21 16.54
CA ALA A 19 -16.05 0.31 17.18
C ALA A 19 -15.79 -0.76 18.24
N SER A 20 -16.83 -1.48 18.69
CA SER A 20 -16.70 -2.61 19.62
C SER A 20 -16.28 -3.91 18.93
N ALA A 21 -16.44 -4.01 17.61
CA ALA A 21 -15.99 -5.16 16.85
C ALA A 21 -14.44 -5.22 16.80
N PRO A 22 -13.83 -6.42 16.82
CA PRO A 22 -12.38 -6.56 16.74
C PRO A 22 -11.78 -5.83 15.52
N MET A 23 -10.66 -5.12 15.72
CA MET A 23 -10.01 -4.35 14.65
C MET A 23 -9.64 -5.23 13.45
N ARG A 24 -9.24 -6.49 13.68
CA ARG A 24 -8.97 -7.48 12.62
C ARG A 24 -10.16 -7.69 11.66
N ASP A 25 -11.38 -7.68 12.18
CA ASP A 25 -12.60 -7.93 11.40
C ASP A 25 -12.99 -6.67 10.64
N ARG A 26 -12.90 -5.51 11.31
CA ARG A 26 -13.17 -4.19 10.73
C ARG A 26 -12.22 -3.87 9.59
N MET A 27 -10.92 -4.12 9.77
CA MET A 27 -9.93 -3.96 8.72
C MET A 27 -10.18 -4.93 7.56
N THR A 28 -10.51 -6.19 7.85
CA THR A 28 -10.82 -7.19 6.81
C THR A 28 -12.02 -6.77 5.95
N ALA A 29 -13.11 -6.30 6.57
CA ALA A 29 -14.27 -5.81 5.85
C ALA A 29 -13.92 -4.55 5.02
N TYR A 30 -13.15 -3.62 5.61
CA TYR A 30 -12.72 -2.41 4.94
C TYR A 30 -11.91 -2.68 3.67
N ILE A 31 -10.84 -3.50 3.75
CA ILE A 31 -9.99 -3.76 2.57
C ILE A 31 -10.74 -4.49 1.45
N LYS A 32 -11.71 -5.36 1.78
CA LYS A 32 -12.59 -6.00 0.79
C LYS A 32 -13.44 -4.96 0.07
N SER A 33 -14.08 -4.06 0.81
CA SER A 33 -14.87 -2.96 0.25
C SER A 33 -14.00 -2.05 -0.63
N LEU A 34 -12.82 -1.66 -0.13
CA LEU A 34 -11.89 -0.80 -0.85
C LEU A 34 -11.39 -1.45 -2.15
N GLN A 35 -11.05 -2.76 -2.13
CA GLN A 35 -10.67 -3.49 -3.34
C GLN A 35 -11.78 -3.44 -4.40
N LEU A 36 -13.03 -3.71 -4.01
CA LEU A 36 -14.17 -3.68 -4.92
C LEU A 36 -14.38 -2.28 -5.51
N GLN A 37 -14.30 -1.23 -4.69
CA GLN A 37 -14.43 0.16 -5.14
C GLN A 37 -13.34 0.53 -6.15
N ILE A 38 -12.08 0.18 -5.87
CA ILE A 38 -10.95 0.48 -6.74
C ILE A 38 -11.06 -0.29 -8.05
N VAL A 39 -11.32 -1.60 -8.00
CA VAL A 39 -11.45 -2.43 -9.20
C VAL A 39 -12.59 -1.91 -10.08
N SER A 40 -13.76 -1.65 -9.51
CA SER A 40 -14.90 -1.08 -10.25
C SER A 40 -14.57 0.27 -10.89
N ALA A 41 -13.88 1.16 -10.17
CA ALA A 41 -13.45 2.45 -10.72
C ALA A 41 -12.47 2.28 -11.90
N LEU A 42 -11.55 1.32 -11.84
CA LEU A 42 -10.60 1.05 -12.92
C LEU A 42 -11.27 0.38 -14.12
N GLU A 43 -12.15 -0.59 -13.91
CA GLU A 43 -12.93 -1.25 -14.97
C GLU A 43 -13.83 -0.26 -15.71
N SER A 44 -14.31 0.79 -15.04
CA SER A 44 -15.09 1.85 -15.68
C SER A 44 -14.32 2.60 -16.78
N LEU A 45 -12.98 2.55 -16.76
CA LEU A 45 -12.12 3.16 -17.78
C LEU A 45 -11.82 2.24 -18.97
N ASP A 46 -11.91 0.92 -18.79
CA ASP A 46 -11.54 -0.08 -19.80
C ASP A 46 -12.48 -1.29 -19.70
N GLN A 47 -13.71 -1.11 -20.19
CA GLN A 47 -14.77 -2.13 -20.11
C GLN A 47 -14.44 -3.42 -20.90
N GLU A 48 -13.45 -3.36 -21.80
CA GLU A 48 -13.01 -4.49 -22.61
C GLU A 48 -11.93 -5.34 -21.93
N ALA A 49 -11.39 -4.90 -20.79
CA ALA A 49 -10.35 -5.58 -20.03
C ALA A 49 -10.76 -5.77 -18.55
N PRO A 50 -11.69 -6.69 -18.24
CA PRO A 50 -12.11 -6.94 -16.86
C PRO A 50 -10.97 -7.55 -16.02
N PHE A 51 -11.00 -7.31 -14.71
CA PHE A 51 -10.05 -7.93 -13.80
C PHE A 51 -10.36 -9.44 -13.64
N LEU A 52 -9.32 -10.27 -13.62
CA LEU A 52 -9.41 -11.63 -13.13
C LEU A 52 -9.47 -11.61 -11.59
N HIS A 53 -10.52 -12.16 -11.01
CA HIS A 53 -10.65 -12.36 -9.57
C HIS A 53 -10.20 -13.77 -9.18
N ASP A 54 -9.05 -13.89 -8.52
CA ASP A 54 -8.52 -15.16 -8.01
C ASP A 54 -8.51 -15.19 -6.47
N SER A 55 -9.44 -15.93 -5.89
CA SER A 55 -9.52 -16.15 -4.44
C SER A 55 -8.75 -17.40 -4.04
N TRP A 56 -7.93 -17.27 -3.00
CA TRP A 56 -7.05 -18.34 -2.54
C TRP A 56 -7.02 -18.45 -1.02
N LYS A 57 -6.60 -19.62 -0.53
CA LYS A 57 -6.39 -19.92 0.90
C LYS A 57 -4.98 -20.47 1.10
N ARG A 58 -4.36 -20.15 2.24
CA ARG A 58 -3.05 -20.69 2.61
C ARG A 58 -3.20 -21.90 3.51
N THR A 59 -2.34 -22.90 3.29
CA THR A 59 -2.24 -24.06 4.19
C THR A 59 -1.79 -23.66 5.59
N GLN A 60 -0.99 -22.60 5.73
CA GLN A 60 -0.55 -22.08 7.04
C GLN A 60 -1.57 -21.19 7.76
N GLY A 61 -2.73 -20.92 7.14
CA GLY A 61 -3.74 -20.01 7.68
C GLY A 61 -3.89 -18.72 6.89
N GLY A 62 -5.12 -18.25 6.78
CA GLY A 62 -5.49 -17.07 6.03
C GLY A 62 -5.95 -17.31 4.60
N PHE A 63 -6.35 -16.23 3.96
CA PHE A 63 -6.90 -16.17 2.61
C PHE A 63 -6.55 -14.84 1.94
N GLY A 64 -6.88 -14.73 0.65
CA GLY A 64 -6.79 -13.48 -0.08
C GLY A 64 -7.58 -13.54 -1.38
N THR A 65 -7.71 -12.38 -2.00
CA THR A 65 -8.25 -12.26 -3.35
C THR A 65 -7.31 -11.37 -4.15
N SER A 66 -6.77 -11.92 -5.23
CA SER A 66 -5.98 -11.19 -6.20
C SER A 66 -6.87 -10.77 -7.36
N CYS A 67 -7.08 -9.46 -7.52
CA CYS A 67 -7.71 -8.92 -8.72
C CYS A 67 -6.60 -8.47 -9.66
N VAL A 68 -6.46 -9.09 -10.83
CA VAL A 68 -5.36 -8.80 -11.77
C VAL A 68 -5.90 -8.58 -13.17
N LEU A 69 -5.45 -7.50 -13.80
CA LEU A 69 -5.65 -7.20 -15.21
C LEU A 69 -4.30 -7.25 -15.91
N SER A 70 -4.26 -7.93 -17.06
CA SER A 70 -3.06 -7.99 -17.91
C SER A 70 -3.46 -7.78 -19.35
N LYS A 71 -2.63 -7.07 -20.12
CA LYS A 71 -2.83 -6.79 -21.55
C LYS A 71 -4.12 -5.99 -21.87
N GLY A 72 -4.55 -5.11 -20.97
CA GLY A 72 -5.65 -4.18 -21.25
C GLY A 72 -5.26 -3.09 -22.25
N THR A 73 -6.26 -2.36 -22.74
CA THR A 73 -6.07 -1.30 -23.74
C THR A 73 -5.59 -0.01 -23.09
N VAL A 74 -6.13 0.31 -21.91
CA VAL A 74 -5.78 1.47 -21.10
C VAL A 74 -4.72 1.09 -20.06
N LEU A 75 -4.98 0.02 -19.32
CA LEU A 75 -4.09 -0.51 -18.30
C LEU A 75 -3.29 -1.66 -18.90
N GLU A 76 -1.97 -1.50 -19.00
CA GLU A 76 -1.13 -2.59 -19.54
C GLU A 76 -1.07 -3.76 -18.54
N LYS A 77 -0.90 -3.41 -17.26
CA LYS A 77 -0.97 -4.37 -16.17
C LYS A 77 -1.45 -3.65 -14.91
N ALA A 78 -2.38 -4.25 -14.19
CA ALA A 78 -2.82 -3.74 -12.91
C ALA A 78 -3.08 -4.91 -11.96
N GLY A 79 -2.83 -4.71 -10.68
CA GLY A 79 -3.39 -5.60 -9.68
C GLY A 79 -3.75 -4.87 -8.41
N VAL A 80 -4.83 -5.33 -7.81
CA VAL A 80 -5.40 -4.83 -6.56
C VAL A 80 -5.62 -6.05 -5.70
N ASN A 81 -4.69 -6.33 -4.80
CA ASN A 81 -4.67 -7.56 -4.02
C ASN A 81 -5.05 -7.28 -2.58
N ILE A 82 -5.86 -8.15 -1.99
CA ILE A 82 -6.05 -8.22 -0.55
C ILE A 82 -5.50 -9.53 0.00
N SER A 83 -5.01 -9.47 1.22
CA SER A 83 -4.60 -10.65 1.99
C SER A 83 -5.02 -10.49 3.44
N VAL A 84 -5.46 -11.59 4.04
CA VAL A 84 -5.81 -11.74 5.44
C VAL A 84 -5.12 -13.00 5.93
N VAL A 85 -3.98 -12.85 6.60
CA VAL A 85 -3.11 -13.94 6.99
C VAL A 85 -2.97 -13.99 8.50
N HIS A 86 -2.88 -15.21 9.03
CA HIS A 86 -2.63 -15.45 10.43
C HIS A 86 -1.70 -16.65 10.57
N GLY A 87 -1.01 -16.75 11.70
CA GLY A 87 -0.07 -17.82 11.97
C GLY A 87 0.69 -17.59 13.26
N THR A 88 1.89 -18.16 13.36
CA THR A 88 2.76 -18.03 14.53
C THR A 88 4.07 -17.34 14.14
N LEU A 89 4.42 -16.26 14.83
CA LEU A 89 5.70 -15.59 14.72
C LEU A 89 6.77 -16.37 15.50
N PRO A 90 7.83 -16.87 14.84
CA PRO A 90 8.92 -17.52 15.55
C PRO A 90 9.72 -16.52 16.41
N PRO A 91 10.44 -16.98 17.45
CA PRO A 91 11.23 -16.11 18.33
C PRO A 91 12.16 -15.12 17.60
N ALA A 92 12.76 -15.55 16.48
CA ALA A 92 13.62 -14.67 15.67
C ALA A 92 12.86 -13.51 15.02
N ALA A 93 11.62 -13.74 14.57
CA ALA A 93 10.77 -12.68 14.03
C ALA A 93 10.31 -11.72 15.13
N VAL A 94 9.97 -12.24 16.32
CA VAL A 94 9.68 -11.43 17.50
C VAL A 94 10.86 -10.53 17.86
N ALA A 95 12.09 -11.06 17.86
CA ALA A 95 13.30 -10.29 18.13
C ALA A 95 13.49 -9.13 17.14
N GLN A 96 13.20 -9.34 15.86
CA GLN A 96 13.28 -8.29 14.84
C GLN A 96 12.20 -7.22 15.03
N MET A 97 10.96 -7.62 15.32
CA MET A 97 9.84 -6.69 15.50
C MET A 97 9.99 -5.84 16.77
N ARG A 98 10.59 -6.39 17.83
CA ARG A 98 10.85 -5.68 19.10
C ARG A 98 11.65 -4.39 18.95
N VAL A 99 12.42 -4.23 17.87
CA VAL A 99 13.17 -2.99 17.60
C VAL A 99 12.25 -1.77 17.57
N ASN A 100 11.04 -1.93 17.01
CA ASN A 100 10.02 -0.88 16.93
C ASN A 100 8.82 -1.13 17.85
N HIS A 101 8.70 -2.34 18.42
CA HIS A 101 7.55 -2.78 19.21
C HIS A 101 7.99 -3.38 20.55
N GLN A 102 8.46 -2.53 21.47
CA GLN A 102 9.09 -2.95 22.73
C GLN A 102 8.15 -3.72 23.68
N GLU A 103 6.84 -3.58 23.48
CA GLU A 103 5.76 -4.23 24.25
C GLU A 103 5.60 -5.71 23.93
N LEU A 104 6.16 -6.18 22.81
CA LEU A 104 6.25 -7.62 22.57
C LEU A 104 7.02 -8.29 23.73
N PRO A 105 6.73 -9.56 24.10
CA PRO A 105 7.52 -10.32 25.08
C PRO A 105 8.95 -10.60 24.62
N GLN A 106 9.86 -10.95 25.53
CA GLN A 106 11.25 -11.26 25.13
C GLN A 106 11.28 -12.55 24.30
N PRO A 107 12.18 -12.68 23.30
CA PRO A 107 12.23 -13.86 22.44
C PRO A 107 12.38 -15.19 23.18
N GLN A 108 13.05 -15.20 24.34
CA GLN A 108 13.17 -16.39 25.19
C GLN A 108 11.87 -16.76 25.92
N ASP A 109 10.94 -15.82 26.09
CA ASP A 109 9.71 -15.99 26.87
C ASP A 109 8.49 -16.38 26.02
N VAL A 110 8.65 -16.46 24.68
CA VAL A 110 7.55 -16.75 23.75
C VAL A 110 7.44 -18.24 23.37
N GLY A 111 8.30 -19.10 23.92
CA GLY A 111 8.29 -20.54 23.63
C GLY A 111 8.36 -20.85 22.13
N LYS A 112 7.31 -21.45 21.58
CA LYS A 112 7.21 -21.79 20.15
C LYS A 112 6.90 -20.59 19.24
N GLY A 113 6.53 -19.45 19.82
CA GLY A 113 6.20 -18.22 19.10
C GLY A 113 4.88 -17.60 19.54
N LEU A 114 4.53 -16.46 18.95
CA LEU A 114 3.30 -15.73 19.25
C LEU A 114 2.32 -15.79 18.08
N PRO A 115 1.02 -16.02 18.32
CA PRO A 115 0.01 -15.83 17.29
C PRO A 115 0.05 -14.41 16.72
N PHE A 116 -0.10 -14.28 15.40
CA PHE A 116 -0.22 -13.00 14.72
C PHE A 116 -1.35 -13.01 13.70
N PHE A 117 -1.81 -11.81 13.39
CA PHE A 117 -2.73 -11.51 12.31
C PHE A 117 -2.19 -10.33 11.49
N ALA A 118 -2.35 -10.41 10.17
CA ALA A 118 -2.08 -9.32 9.27
C ALA A 118 -3.14 -9.27 8.16
N ALA A 119 -3.72 -8.09 7.95
CA ALA A 119 -4.64 -7.85 6.84
C ALA A 119 -4.24 -6.59 6.09
N GLY A 120 -4.30 -6.63 4.77
CA GLY A 120 -3.99 -5.44 3.98
C GLY A 120 -4.36 -5.54 2.52
N LEU A 121 -4.53 -4.36 1.93
CA LEU A 121 -4.65 -4.13 0.49
C LEU A 121 -3.30 -3.65 -0.04
N SER A 122 -2.87 -4.18 -1.19
CA SER A 122 -1.73 -3.68 -1.95
C SER A 122 -2.10 -3.63 -3.43
N LEU A 123 -1.79 -2.52 -4.09
CA LEU A 123 -2.03 -2.35 -5.51
C LEU A 123 -0.83 -1.75 -6.21
N VAL A 124 -0.69 -2.12 -7.48
CA VAL A 124 0.17 -1.45 -8.45
C VAL A 124 -0.56 -1.38 -9.78
N ILE A 125 -0.52 -0.23 -10.42
CA ILE A 125 -1.17 0.00 -11.71
C ILE A 125 -0.14 0.57 -12.68
N HIS A 126 0.03 -0.09 -13.81
CA HIS A 126 0.88 0.34 -14.91
C HIS A 126 0.02 0.67 -16.14
N PRO A 127 -0.29 1.96 -16.37
CA PRO A 127 -0.96 2.39 -17.59
C PRO A 127 -0.14 2.06 -18.83
N ARG A 128 -0.82 1.81 -19.95
CA ARG A 128 -0.18 1.58 -21.24
C ARG A 128 0.45 2.86 -21.79
N ASN A 129 -0.27 3.97 -21.72
CA ASN A 129 0.19 5.26 -22.25
C ASN A 129 1.39 5.81 -21.42
N PRO A 130 2.54 6.15 -22.05
CA PRO A 130 3.69 6.77 -21.38
C PRO A 130 3.38 8.06 -20.60
N LYS A 131 2.37 8.81 -21.02
CA LYS A 131 1.97 10.05 -20.36
C LYS A 131 1.17 9.81 -19.08
N ALA A 132 0.63 8.60 -18.87
CA ALA A 132 -0.10 8.22 -17.67
C ALA A 132 0.84 7.58 -16.61
N PRO A 133 0.85 8.07 -15.36
CA PRO A 133 1.78 7.60 -14.34
C PRO A 133 1.43 6.22 -13.80
N THR A 134 2.46 5.43 -13.48
CA THR A 134 2.31 4.26 -12.61
C THR A 134 1.94 4.74 -11.20
N VAL A 135 1.12 3.98 -10.47
CA VAL A 135 0.79 4.27 -9.06
C VAL A 135 0.91 3.01 -8.22
N HIS A 136 1.27 3.19 -6.96
CA HIS A 136 1.25 2.17 -5.94
C HIS A 136 0.47 2.67 -4.73
N ALA A 137 -0.26 1.77 -4.06
CA ALA A 137 -0.80 2.03 -2.74
C ALA A 137 -0.83 0.77 -1.89
N ASN A 138 -0.71 0.94 -0.58
CA ASN A 138 -0.81 -0.12 0.41
C ASN A 138 -1.46 0.40 1.68
N TYR A 139 -2.36 -0.39 2.28
CA TYR A 139 -2.92 -0.11 3.60
C TYR A 139 -3.07 -1.43 4.35
N ARG A 140 -2.46 -1.52 5.53
CA ARG A 140 -2.35 -2.77 6.29
C ARG A 140 -2.49 -2.55 7.79
N TYR A 141 -2.97 -3.59 8.45
CA TYR A 141 -3.03 -3.74 9.89
C TYR A 141 -2.28 -5.01 10.28
N PHE A 142 -1.55 -4.94 11.38
CA PHE A 142 -0.87 -6.07 11.98
C PHE A 142 -1.15 -6.09 13.47
N GLU A 143 -1.35 -7.27 14.04
CA GLU A 143 -1.44 -7.47 15.48
C GLU A 143 -0.82 -8.80 15.89
N VAL A 144 -0.30 -8.80 17.11
CA VAL A 144 0.26 -9.97 17.79
C VAL A 144 -0.56 -10.19 19.04
N THR A 145 -0.96 -11.43 19.27
CA THR A 145 -1.71 -11.82 20.46
C THR A 145 -0.93 -12.80 21.33
N LYS A 146 -1.35 -12.92 22.58
CA LYS A 146 -0.90 -13.95 23.52
C LYS A 146 -2.12 -14.61 24.13
N SER A 147 -2.10 -15.94 24.23
CA SER A 147 -3.15 -16.67 24.93
C SER A 147 -3.10 -16.35 26.41
N LYS A 148 -4.24 -15.93 26.98
CA LYS A 148 -4.38 -15.61 28.41
C LYS A 148 -4.27 -16.85 29.30
N THR A 149 -4.54 -18.04 28.76
CA THR A 149 -4.64 -19.29 29.52
C THR A 149 -3.44 -20.22 29.34
N ALA A 150 -2.45 -19.84 28.51
CA ALA A 150 -1.24 -20.63 28.30
C ALA A 150 -0.27 -20.55 29.49
N THR A 151 -0.62 -21.21 30.58
CA THR A 151 0.36 -21.80 31.52
C THR A 151 0.88 -23.10 30.93
N GLU A 152 2.20 -23.32 30.98
CA GLU A 152 2.85 -24.49 30.38
C GLU A 152 2.21 -25.82 30.85
N GLY A 153 1.63 -26.58 29.92
CA GLY A 153 1.27 -27.99 30.12
C GLY A 153 -0.21 -28.36 30.09
N GLU A 154 -1.14 -27.41 30.01
CA GLU A 154 -2.59 -27.71 29.96
C GLU A 154 -3.22 -27.40 28.60
N ALA A 155 -4.03 -28.34 28.10
CA ALA A 155 -4.85 -28.11 26.93
C ALA A 155 -6.00 -27.17 27.31
N THR A 156 -5.95 -25.93 26.85
CA THR A 156 -6.95 -24.92 27.20
C THR A 156 -8.10 -24.92 26.19
N ASN A 157 -9.23 -25.48 26.63
CA ASN A 157 -10.54 -25.05 26.13
C ASN A 157 -10.91 -23.78 26.93
N SER A 158 -10.49 -22.61 26.46
CA SER A 158 -10.93 -21.34 27.06
C SER A 158 -11.60 -20.47 26.01
N ASP A 159 -12.86 -20.11 26.24
CA ASP A 159 -13.64 -19.17 25.44
C ASP A 159 -13.17 -17.69 25.61
N GLU A 160 -12.10 -17.44 26.37
CA GLU A 160 -11.55 -16.10 26.53
C GLU A 160 -10.74 -15.69 25.29
N PRO A 161 -10.98 -14.48 24.75
CA PRO A 161 -10.22 -13.98 23.61
C PRO A 161 -8.76 -13.74 24.00
N ASP A 162 -7.85 -14.08 23.08
CA ASP A 162 -6.43 -13.78 23.22
C ASP A 162 -6.21 -12.28 23.48
N GLU A 163 -5.20 -11.97 24.28
CA GLU A 163 -4.80 -10.60 24.57
C GLU A 163 -3.94 -10.04 23.43
N ILE A 164 -4.28 -8.86 22.92
CA ILE A 164 -3.43 -8.14 21.97
C ILE A 164 -2.24 -7.54 22.72
N VAL A 165 -1.03 -7.99 22.40
CA VAL A 165 0.21 -7.49 23.03
C VAL A 165 0.87 -6.37 22.23
N SER A 166 0.66 -6.34 20.92
CA SER A 166 1.18 -5.29 20.04
C SER A 166 0.36 -5.24 18.77
N TRP A 167 0.19 -4.05 18.19
CA TRP A 167 -0.50 -3.83 16.94
C TRP A 167 0.00 -2.54 16.30
N TRP A 168 -0.12 -2.44 14.98
CA TRP A 168 0.20 -1.23 14.23
C TRP A 168 -0.49 -1.20 12.88
N PHE A 169 -0.62 0.00 12.34
CA PHE A 169 -0.98 0.23 10.95
C PHE A 169 0.25 0.63 10.14
N GLY A 170 0.18 0.36 8.84
CA GLY A 170 1.12 0.87 7.86
C GLY A 170 0.42 1.10 6.54
N GLY A 171 1.01 1.94 5.70
CA GLY A 171 0.44 2.20 4.39
C GLY A 171 1.03 3.41 3.70
N GLY A 172 0.34 3.81 2.64
CA GLY A 172 0.75 4.91 1.79
C GLY A 172 0.26 4.77 0.36
N ALA A 173 0.44 5.83 -0.40
CA ALA A 173 0.23 5.86 -1.83
C ALA A 173 1.31 6.74 -2.46
N ASP A 174 1.85 6.32 -3.60
CA ASP A 174 2.91 7.03 -4.31
C ASP A 174 2.74 6.97 -5.82
N LEU A 175 3.17 8.05 -6.50
CA LEU A 175 2.99 8.24 -7.94
C LEU A 175 4.34 8.18 -8.66
N THR A 176 4.40 7.42 -9.74
CA THR A 176 5.60 7.15 -10.55
C THR A 176 5.35 7.54 -12.01
N PRO A 177 5.44 8.84 -12.35
CA PRO A 177 5.32 9.31 -13.73
C PRO A 177 6.53 8.91 -14.59
N SER A 178 6.30 8.75 -15.90
CA SER A 178 7.38 8.77 -16.90
C SER A 178 7.60 10.16 -17.48
N TYR A 179 6.57 11.01 -17.46
CA TYR A 179 6.66 12.42 -17.85
C TYR A 179 6.04 13.28 -16.76
N LEU A 180 6.68 14.41 -16.45
CA LEU A 180 6.25 15.26 -15.35
C LEU A 180 5.13 16.21 -15.79
N TYR A 181 4.00 16.15 -15.09
CA TYR A 181 2.91 17.10 -15.20
C TYR A 181 2.66 17.70 -13.82
N GLU A 182 2.92 19.00 -13.65
CA GLU A 182 2.84 19.63 -12.32
C GLU A 182 1.42 19.59 -11.76
N GLU A 183 0.40 19.78 -12.61
CA GLU A 183 -1.00 19.71 -12.20
C GLU A 183 -1.42 18.32 -11.68
N ASP A 184 -0.79 17.26 -12.17
CA ASP A 184 -1.05 15.90 -11.68
C ASP A 184 -0.37 15.66 -10.34
N CYS A 185 0.85 16.16 -10.18
CA CYS A 185 1.60 16.07 -8.93
C CYS A 185 0.88 16.85 -7.82
N VAL A 186 0.45 18.08 -8.10
CA VAL A 186 -0.32 18.92 -7.17
C VAL A 186 -1.66 18.26 -6.84
N HIS A 187 -2.39 17.73 -7.83
CA HIS A 187 -3.67 17.04 -7.61
C HIS A 187 -3.52 15.83 -6.69
N PHE A 188 -2.54 14.96 -6.99
CA PHE A 188 -2.28 13.75 -6.22
C PHE A 188 -1.90 14.09 -4.77
N HIS A 189 -0.91 14.96 -4.58
CA HIS A 189 -0.45 15.35 -3.24
C HIS A 189 -1.50 16.16 -2.46
N SER A 190 -2.28 17.02 -3.11
CA SER A 190 -3.34 17.78 -2.42
C SER A 190 -4.41 16.85 -1.90
N THR A 191 -4.82 15.87 -2.71
CA THR A 191 -5.85 14.89 -2.32
C THR A 191 -5.38 14.05 -1.12
N LEU A 192 -4.10 13.63 -1.11
CA LEU A 192 -3.53 12.89 0.02
C LEU A 192 -3.37 13.77 1.27
N ARG A 193 -2.97 15.04 1.11
CA ARG A 193 -2.90 16.01 2.20
C ARG A 193 -4.27 16.24 2.83
N ASP A 194 -5.30 16.43 2.01
CA ASP A 194 -6.66 16.67 2.47
C ASP A 194 -7.20 15.44 3.20
N ALA A 195 -6.88 14.23 2.74
CA ALA A 195 -7.18 12.98 3.45
C ALA A 195 -6.47 12.92 4.83
N CYS A 196 -5.18 13.26 4.89
CA CYS A 196 -4.44 13.34 6.15
C CYS A 196 -5.02 14.38 7.11
N ASN A 197 -5.59 15.46 6.58
CA ASN A 197 -6.16 16.55 7.38
C ASN A 197 -7.60 16.26 7.84
N SER A 198 -8.34 15.41 7.13
CA SER A 198 -9.76 15.14 7.37
C SER A 198 -10.09 14.54 8.75
N ILE A 199 -9.10 13.94 9.41
CA ILE A 199 -9.24 13.34 10.74
C ILE A 199 -9.21 14.38 11.87
N PHE A 200 -8.72 15.58 11.58
CA PHE A 200 -8.63 16.64 12.57
C PHE A 200 -9.94 17.45 12.61
N PRO A 201 -10.33 18.01 13.77
CA PRO A 201 -11.44 18.95 13.83
C PRO A 201 -11.21 20.13 12.89
N SER A 202 -12.26 20.67 12.28
CA SER A 202 -12.15 21.83 11.37
C SER A 202 -11.53 23.08 12.01
N SER A 203 -11.50 23.15 13.34
CA SER A 203 -10.88 24.22 14.12
C SER A 203 -9.38 24.04 14.37
N ALA A 204 -8.79 22.91 13.96
CA ALA A 204 -7.38 22.62 14.17
C ALA A 204 -6.51 23.50 13.27
N ASP A 205 -5.41 24.01 13.82
CA ASP A 205 -4.38 24.68 13.02
C ASP A 205 -3.55 23.63 12.25
N LEU A 206 -3.97 23.35 11.02
CA LEU A 206 -3.33 22.34 10.16
C LEU A 206 -1.86 22.64 9.85
N SER A 207 -1.39 23.88 10.02
CA SER A 207 0.02 24.22 9.83
C SER A 207 0.94 23.61 10.88
N SER A 208 0.40 23.29 12.07
CA SER A 208 1.15 22.68 13.17
C SER A 208 0.84 21.21 13.39
N VAL A 209 -0.28 20.70 12.86
CA VAL A 209 -0.76 19.33 13.17
C VAL A 209 -0.80 18.36 11.99
N SER A 210 -0.67 18.84 10.75
CA SER A 210 -0.83 17.97 9.57
C SER A 210 0.21 16.85 9.56
N LEU A 211 -0.26 15.61 9.35
CA LEU A 211 0.61 14.45 9.15
C LEU A 211 1.20 14.39 7.73
N HIS A 212 0.68 15.17 6.78
CA HIS A 212 1.15 15.06 5.39
C HIS A 212 2.65 15.37 5.22
N PRO A 213 3.22 16.48 5.72
CA PRO A 213 4.64 16.78 5.52
C PRO A 213 5.61 15.68 6.00
N PRO A 214 5.51 15.14 7.24
CA PRO A 214 6.41 14.08 7.66
C PRO A 214 6.19 12.76 6.90
N LEU A 215 4.94 12.42 6.53
CA LEU A 215 4.66 11.20 5.77
C LEU A 215 5.11 11.30 4.31
N LYS A 216 5.06 12.50 3.72
CA LYS A 216 5.61 12.78 2.40
C LYS A 216 7.12 12.66 2.39
N LYS A 217 7.78 13.29 3.36
CA LYS A 217 9.24 13.16 3.53
C LYS A 217 9.66 11.69 3.68
N TRP A 218 8.90 10.91 4.46
CA TRP A 218 9.17 9.48 4.59
C TRP A 218 8.98 8.74 3.26
N CYS A 219 7.97 9.11 2.47
CA CYS A 219 7.76 8.54 1.14
C CYS A 219 8.97 8.79 0.21
N ASP A 220 9.49 10.03 0.19
CA ASP A 220 10.66 10.39 -0.62
C ASP A 220 11.89 9.56 -0.24
N GLU A 221 12.13 9.37 1.06
CA GLU A 221 13.23 8.57 1.60
C GLU A 221 13.06 7.06 1.34
N TYR A 222 11.85 6.53 1.49
CA TYR A 222 11.58 5.10 1.36
C TYR A 222 11.74 4.61 -0.08
N PHE A 223 11.25 5.40 -1.05
CA PHE A 223 11.27 5.04 -2.48
C PHE A 223 12.51 5.56 -3.22
N HIS A 224 13.58 5.88 -2.50
CA HIS A 224 14.87 6.22 -3.07
C HIS A 224 15.58 4.97 -3.61
N ILE A 225 16.30 5.09 -4.73
CA ILE A 225 17.12 4.04 -5.36
C ILE A 225 18.60 4.39 -5.16
N PRO A 226 19.25 3.93 -4.07
CA PRO A 226 20.60 4.35 -3.71
C PRO A 226 21.64 4.23 -4.82
N HIS A 227 21.62 3.13 -5.58
CA HIS A 227 22.62 2.91 -6.64
C HIS A 227 22.38 3.76 -7.91
N ARG A 228 21.27 4.49 -7.97
CA ARG A 228 20.94 5.44 -9.05
C ARG A 228 20.96 6.90 -8.58
N GLY A 229 20.86 7.14 -7.27
CA GLY A 229 20.79 8.49 -6.70
C GLY A 229 19.52 9.24 -7.11
N GLU A 230 18.40 8.51 -7.24
CA GLU A 230 17.10 9.07 -7.64
C GLU A 230 15.96 8.37 -6.89
N CYS A 231 14.85 9.06 -6.68
CA CYS A 231 13.59 8.47 -6.25
C CYS A 231 12.92 7.71 -7.40
N ARG A 232 12.16 6.67 -7.06
CA ARG A 232 11.37 5.88 -8.01
C ARG A 232 10.38 6.75 -8.78
N GLY A 233 9.73 7.68 -8.08
CA GLY A 233 8.69 8.58 -8.57
C GLY A 233 8.66 9.89 -7.79
N ILE A 234 7.53 10.63 -7.86
CA ILE A 234 7.35 11.96 -7.26
C ILE A 234 6.81 11.90 -5.81
N GLY A 235 6.88 10.73 -5.19
CA GLY A 235 6.45 10.49 -3.82
C GLY A 235 4.93 10.45 -3.67
N GLY A 236 4.48 10.81 -2.47
CA GLY A 236 3.10 10.71 -1.99
C GLY A 236 3.12 10.70 -0.48
N ILE A 237 2.49 9.71 0.16
CA ILE A 237 2.62 9.49 1.61
C ILE A 237 3.08 8.07 1.90
N PHE A 238 3.91 7.90 2.93
CA PHE A 238 4.31 6.58 3.44
C PHE A 238 4.35 6.60 4.98
N PHE A 239 3.81 5.55 5.59
CA PHE A 239 3.89 5.31 7.02
C PHE A 239 3.99 3.81 7.34
N ASP A 240 4.61 3.51 8.45
CA ASP A 240 4.78 2.17 9.00
C ASP A 240 4.77 2.28 10.53
N ASP A 241 4.61 1.16 11.23
CA ASP A 241 4.67 1.12 12.70
C ASP A 241 3.78 2.18 13.39
N LEU A 242 2.66 2.59 12.77
CA LEU A 242 1.79 3.63 13.29
C LEU A 242 0.89 3.05 14.39
N THR A 243 1.14 3.50 15.62
CA THR A 243 0.42 3.10 16.85
C THR A 243 -0.01 4.33 17.65
N THR A 244 -0.62 4.13 18.81
CA THR A 244 -0.91 5.22 19.76
C THR A 244 0.33 5.81 20.41
N ALA A 245 1.45 5.08 20.45
CA ALA A 245 2.71 5.58 20.99
C ALA A 245 3.32 6.69 20.12
N PRO A 246 4.16 7.59 20.68
CA PRO A 246 4.92 8.55 19.90
C PRO A 246 5.77 7.85 18.83
N HIS A 247 5.73 8.37 17.60
CA HIS A 247 6.46 7.81 16.47
C HIS A 247 7.77 8.58 16.24
N PRO A 248 8.92 7.90 16.10
CA PRO A 248 10.24 8.54 16.04
C PRO A 248 10.48 9.41 14.81
N ARG A 249 9.68 9.21 13.74
CA ARG A 249 9.73 10.05 12.53
C ARG A 249 8.82 11.28 12.57
N LEU A 250 8.03 11.44 13.62
CA LEU A 250 7.16 12.61 13.80
C LEU A 250 7.83 13.58 14.76
N SER A 251 7.67 14.89 14.51
CA SER A 251 8.09 15.93 15.45
C SER A 251 7.28 15.84 16.75
N GLU A 252 7.71 16.56 17.79
CA GLU A 252 6.94 16.63 19.04
C GLU A 252 5.53 17.17 18.82
N ALA A 253 5.39 18.24 18.02
CA ALA A 253 4.09 18.78 17.64
C ALA A 253 3.23 17.78 16.86
N ALA A 254 3.79 17.10 15.87
CA ALA A 254 3.06 16.08 15.11
C ALA A 254 2.67 14.88 15.99
N ASN A 255 3.51 14.48 16.95
CA ASN A 255 3.17 13.43 17.91
C ASN A 255 2.07 13.86 18.91
N ALA A 256 2.04 15.13 19.30
CA ALA A 256 1.00 15.67 20.17
C ALA A 256 -0.36 15.72 19.48
N SER A 257 -0.39 15.80 18.15
CA SER A 257 -1.63 15.93 17.38
C SER A 257 -2.04 14.68 16.62
N LYS A 258 -1.13 13.74 16.35
CA LYS A 258 -1.48 12.50 15.63
C LYS A 258 -2.66 11.77 16.31
N PRO A 259 -3.42 10.96 15.56
CA PRO A 259 -4.45 10.09 16.13
C PRO A 259 -3.97 9.33 17.38
N SER A 260 -4.70 9.50 18.47
CA SER A 260 -4.30 9.05 19.81
C SER A 260 -4.98 7.75 20.25
N THR A 261 -5.94 7.26 19.48
CA THR A 261 -6.63 5.98 19.72
C THR A 261 -6.51 5.05 18.51
N ALA A 262 -6.69 3.74 18.72
CA ALA A 262 -6.76 2.77 17.62
C ALA A 262 -7.88 3.10 16.62
N GLU A 263 -9.01 3.62 17.12
CA GLU A 263 -10.13 4.06 16.30
C GLU A 263 -9.75 5.23 15.40
N ASP A 264 -9.08 6.25 15.94
CA ASP A 264 -8.71 7.42 15.17
C ASP A 264 -7.62 7.10 14.15
N ILE A 265 -6.68 6.20 14.47
CA ILE A 265 -5.70 5.69 13.50
C ILE A 265 -6.41 4.89 12.39
N PHE A 266 -7.41 4.09 12.74
CA PHE A 266 -8.18 3.36 11.72
C PHE A 266 -8.97 4.32 10.81
N LYS A 267 -9.59 5.38 11.36
CA LYS A 267 -10.21 6.45 10.56
C LYS A 267 -9.20 7.13 9.63
N PHE A 268 -7.99 7.41 10.10
CA PHE A 268 -6.91 7.93 9.28
C PHE A 268 -6.55 7.01 8.12
N VAL A 269 -6.35 5.72 8.41
CA VAL A 269 -6.05 4.72 7.37
C VAL A 269 -7.17 4.62 6.35
N ARG A 270 -8.43 4.66 6.79
CA ARG A 270 -9.60 4.69 5.89
C ARG A 270 -9.62 5.95 5.02
N ALA A 271 -9.42 7.13 5.62
CA ALA A 271 -9.37 8.38 4.88
C ALA A 271 -8.28 8.36 3.79
N CYS A 272 -7.09 7.85 4.11
CA CYS A 272 -6.03 7.69 3.12
C CYS A 272 -6.36 6.67 2.02
N GLY A 273 -6.95 5.51 2.39
CA GLY A 273 -7.34 4.49 1.41
C GLY A 273 -8.45 4.96 0.47
N ASP A 274 -9.46 5.63 1.02
CA ASP A 274 -10.60 6.16 0.27
C ASP A 274 -10.18 7.32 -0.65
N ALA A 275 -9.08 7.99 -0.34
CA ALA A 275 -8.47 9.02 -1.17
C ALA A 275 -7.73 8.47 -2.41
N PHE A 276 -7.53 7.17 -2.53
CA PHE A 276 -6.81 6.58 -3.67
C PHE A 276 -7.52 6.86 -5.01
N VAL A 277 -8.80 6.51 -5.14
CA VAL A 277 -9.56 6.73 -6.38
C VAL A 277 -9.61 8.22 -6.76
N PRO A 278 -9.99 9.16 -5.88
CA PRO A 278 -10.02 10.58 -6.25
C PRO A 278 -8.64 11.18 -6.51
N SER A 279 -7.56 10.65 -5.92
CA SER A 279 -6.19 11.13 -6.19
C SER A 279 -5.65 10.64 -7.52
N TYR A 280 -5.99 9.41 -7.94
CA TYR A 280 -5.39 8.78 -9.12
C TYR A 280 -6.28 8.81 -10.37
N LEU A 281 -7.59 8.52 -10.24
CA LEU A 281 -8.47 8.35 -11.40
C LEU A 281 -8.55 9.62 -12.28
N PRO A 282 -8.64 10.85 -11.73
CA PRO A 282 -8.60 12.06 -12.54
C PRO A 282 -7.27 12.26 -13.29
N VAL A 283 -6.15 11.91 -12.66
CA VAL A 283 -4.81 11.95 -13.28
C VAL A 283 -4.77 10.96 -14.44
N LEU A 284 -5.17 9.72 -14.20
CA LEU A 284 -5.20 8.68 -15.23
C LEU A 284 -6.08 9.10 -16.41
N SER A 285 -7.33 9.50 -16.17
CA SER A 285 -8.28 9.91 -17.22
C SER A 285 -7.79 11.06 -18.09
N ARG A 286 -7.05 12.02 -17.53
CA ARG A 286 -6.46 13.11 -18.32
C ARG A 286 -5.41 12.60 -19.32
N ARG A 287 -4.62 11.60 -18.94
CA ARG A 287 -3.40 11.20 -19.67
C ARG A 287 -3.57 10.00 -20.59
N ILE A 288 -4.54 9.12 -20.35
CA ILE A 288 -4.65 7.83 -21.06
C ILE A 288 -4.78 7.96 -22.59
N ASN A 289 -5.36 9.04 -23.09
CA ASN A 289 -5.59 9.27 -24.51
C ASN A 289 -4.60 10.25 -25.15
N GLU A 290 -3.58 10.72 -24.42
CA GLU A 290 -2.60 11.64 -24.99
C GLU A 290 -1.77 10.95 -26.08
N PRO A 291 -1.54 11.60 -27.24
CA PRO A 291 -0.63 11.09 -28.25
C PRO A 291 0.77 10.89 -27.67
N HIS A 292 1.43 9.81 -28.08
CA HIS A 292 2.80 9.52 -27.68
C HIS A 292 3.58 8.93 -28.85
N THR A 293 4.90 9.02 -28.78
CA THR A 293 5.83 8.47 -29.78
C THR A 293 6.47 7.18 -29.27
N GLU A 294 7.16 6.48 -30.16
CA GLU A 294 8.01 5.35 -29.78
C GLU A 294 9.13 5.76 -28.80
N GLU A 295 9.60 7.01 -28.87
CA GLU A 295 10.58 7.54 -27.91
C GLU A 295 9.96 7.69 -26.52
N ASN A 296 8.72 8.18 -26.45
CA ASN A 296 7.99 8.21 -25.17
C ASN A 296 7.81 6.81 -24.59
N ARG A 297 7.51 5.82 -25.44
CA ARG A 297 7.39 4.43 -25.00
C ARG A 297 8.74 3.86 -24.55
N ARG A 298 9.82 4.11 -25.28
CA ARG A 298 11.19 3.72 -24.87
C ARG A 298 11.51 4.27 -23.48
N TRP A 299 11.27 5.56 -23.26
CA TRP A 299 11.50 6.21 -21.97
C TRP A 299 10.67 5.59 -20.84
N GLN A 300 9.37 5.37 -21.05
CA GLN A 300 8.50 4.70 -20.09
C GLN A 300 9.05 3.33 -19.69
N LEU A 301 9.57 2.55 -20.65
CA LEU A 301 10.14 1.23 -20.37
C LEU A 301 11.44 1.31 -19.55
N ILE A 302 12.27 2.34 -19.77
CA ILE A 302 13.46 2.61 -18.95
C ILE A 302 13.06 2.98 -17.52
N ARG A 303 12.07 3.88 -17.36
CA ARG A 303 11.52 4.24 -16.03
C ARG A 303 10.91 3.05 -15.31
N ARG A 304 10.23 2.16 -16.04
CA ARG A 304 9.75 0.87 -15.49
C ARG A 304 10.88 -0.08 -15.10
N GLY A 305 12.03 -0.03 -15.78
CA GLY A 305 13.25 -0.71 -15.35
C GLY A 305 13.70 -0.26 -13.95
N ARG A 306 13.61 1.05 -13.65
CA ARG A 306 13.87 1.59 -12.30
C ARG A 306 12.86 1.11 -11.26
N TYR A 307 11.59 0.98 -11.65
CA TYR A 307 10.55 0.41 -10.81
C TYR A 307 10.88 -1.04 -10.40
N VAL A 308 11.32 -1.85 -11.36
CA VAL A 308 11.78 -3.23 -11.11
C VAL A 308 13.03 -3.26 -10.22
N GLU A 309 14.02 -2.40 -10.48
CA GLU A 309 15.22 -2.28 -9.65
C GLU A 309 14.87 -2.00 -8.19
N PHE A 310 13.95 -1.07 -7.92
CA PHE A 310 13.50 -0.79 -6.56
C PHE A 310 12.83 -2.01 -5.92
N ASN A 311 11.83 -2.59 -6.58
CA ASN A 311 11.02 -3.66 -6.01
C ASN A 311 11.85 -4.92 -5.70
N LEU A 312 12.82 -5.28 -6.55
CA LEU A 312 13.61 -6.48 -6.36
C LEU A 312 14.80 -6.30 -5.40
N VAL A 313 15.33 -5.07 -5.27
CA VAL A 313 16.55 -4.83 -4.47
C VAL A 313 16.24 -4.22 -3.10
N TYR A 314 15.30 -3.28 -3.02
CA TYR A 314 15.10 -2.43 -1.84
C TYR A 314 13.75 -2.59 -1.15
N ASP A 315 12.69 -2.95 -1.88
CA ASP A 315 11.36 -3.03 -1.28
C ASP A 315 11.29 -4.12 -0.19
N ARG A 316 11.04 -3.67 1.05
CA ARG A 316 10.96 -4.55 2.22
C ARG A 316 9.80 -5.54 2.08
N GLY A 317 8.67 -5.11 1.52
CA GLY A 317 7.48 -5.95 1.33
C GLY A 317 7.74 -7.10 0.37
N THR A 318 8.29 -6.81 -0.80
CA THR A 318 8.66 -7.82 -1.81
C THR A 318 9.70 -8.79 -1.26
N LYS A 319 10.77 -8.29 -0.64
CA LYS A 319 11.81 -9.13 -0.05
C LYS A 319 11.23 -10.04 1.03
N PHE A 320 10.45 -9.51 1.96
CA PHE A 320 9.81 -10.31 3.01
C PHE A 320 8.89 -11.40 2.42
N GLY A 321 8.05 -11.04 1.44
CA GLY A 321 7.15 -11.96 0.76
C GLY A 321 7.89 -13.12 0.11
N LEU A 322 8.97 -12.85 -0.63
CA LEU A 322 9.76 -13.88 -1.32
C LEU A 322 10.49 -14.84 -0.37
N HIS A 323 10.85 -14.37 0.83
CA HIS A 323 11.49 -15.21 1.85
C HIS A 323 10.49 -15.94 2.76
N THR A 324 9.19 -15.62 2.66
CA THR A 324 8.15 -16.23 3.50
C THR A 324 7.73 -17.59 2.92
N PRO A 325 7.92 -18.72 3.64
CA PRO A 325 7.51 -20.02 3.15
C PRO A 325 6.01 -20.10 2.84
N GLY A 326 5.67 -20.64 1.68
CA GLY A 326 4.28 -20.78 1.22
C GLY A 326 3.59 -19.46 0.88
N ALA A 327 4.33 -18.37 0.70
CA ALA A 327 3.78 -17.15 0.14
C ALA A 327 3.42 -17.34 -1.35
N ARG A 328 2.35 -16.68 -1.79
CA ARG A 328 1.91 -16.72 -3.19
C ARG A 328 2.78 -15.80 -4.03
N ILE A 329 3.83 -16.36 -4.63
CA ILE A 329 4.84 -15.61 -5.42
C ILE A 329 4.19 -14.77 -6.52
N GLU A 330 3.20 -15.31 -7.22
CA GLU A 330 2.44 -14.59 -8.26
C GLU A 330 1.71 -13.34 -7.73
N SER A 331 1.28 -13.33 -6.46
CA SER A 331 0.67 -12.13 -5.85
C SER A 331 1.72 -11.09 -5.47
N ILE A 332 2.93 -11.52 -5.11
CA ILE A 332 4.04 -10.63 -4.74
C ILE A 332 4.60 -9.94 -5.99
N LEU A 333 4.85 -10.71 -7.05
CA LEU A 333 5.43 -10.22 -8.31
C LEU A 333 4.39 -9.56 -9.23
N MET A 334 3.13 -9.47 -8.81
CA MET A 334 2.10 -8.67 -9.49
C MET A 334 2.57 -7.23 -9.71
N SER A 335 3.35 -6.69 -8.76
CA SER A 335 3.92 -5.34 -8.80
C SER A 335 4.88 -5.06 -9.95
N LEU A 336 5.41 -6.09 -10.63
CA LEU A 336 6.32 -5.89 -11.75
C LEU A 336 5.53 -5.54 -13.02
N PRO A 337 5.98 -4.57 -13.84
CA PRO A 337 5.33 -4.27 -15.12
C PRO A 337 5.42 -5.45 -16.10
N GLU A 338 4.52 -5.50 -17.09
CA GLU A 338 4.57 -6.52 -18.15
C GLU A 338 5.87 -6.42 -18.97
N THR A 339 6.30 -5.18 -19.24
CA THR A 339 7.54 -4.89 -19.97
C THR A 339 8.33 -3.78 -19.29
N ALA A 340 9.65 -3.95 -19.30
CA ALA A 340 10.65 -2.99 -18.83
C ALA A 340 11.91 -3.09 -19.70
N ARG A 341 12.75 -2.06 -19.67
CA ARG A 341 13.94 -1.96 -20.53
C ARG A 341 15.15 -1.47 -19.75
N TRP A 342 16.30 -2.04 -20.08
CA TRP A 342 17.62 -1.61 -19.61
C TRP A 342 18.52 -1.40 -20.80
N GLU A 343 19.15 -0.24 -20.87
CA GLU A 343 20.12 0.09 -21.91
C GLU A 343 21.43 0.52 -21.26
N TYR A 344 22.54 0.03 -21.83
CA TYR A 344 23.87 0.43 -21.39
C TYR A 344 24.12 1.90 -21.75
N MET A 345 24.47 2.72 -20.75
CA MET A 345 24.71 4.15 -20.93
C MET A 345 23.57 4.88 -21.67
N SER A 346 22.32 4.52 -21.36
CA SER A 346 21.13 5.19 -21.88
C SER A 346 21.22 6.70 -21.69
N ASP A 347 20.83 7.46 -22.71
CA ASP A 347 20.42 8.85 -22.51
C ASP A 347 19.26 8.89 -21.51
N MET A 348 19.36 9.78 -20.52
CA MET A 348 18.39 9.99 -19.45
C MET A 348 17.70 11.36 -19.56
N GLY A 349 17.83 12.02 -20.71
CA GLY A 349 17.38 13.38 -20.93
C GLY A 349 18.45 14.41 -20.58
N ALA A 350 18.30 15.59 -21.19
CA ALA A 350 19.14 16.75 -20.96
C ALA A 350 18.31 17.94 -20.43
N GLU A 351 18.99 19.00 -20.00
CA GLU A 351 18.32 20.24 -19.64
C GLU A 351 17.44 20.74 -20.80
N GLY A 352 16.19 21.09 -20.49
CA GLY A 352 15.19 21.52 -21.48
C GLY A 352 14.41 20.39 -22.18
N THR A 353 14.70 19.11 -21.89
CA THR A 353 13.89 17.95 -22.34
C THR A 353 12.87 17.56 -21.28
N GLU A 354 11.75 16.94 -21.69
CA GLU A 354 10.73 16.46 -20.73
C GLU A 354 11.31 15.36 -19.80
N GLU A 355 12.18 14.49 -20.32
CA GLU A 355 12.89 13.45 -19.56
C GLU A 355 13.82 14.08 -18.51
N GLY A 356 14.60 15.09 -18.91
CA GLY A 356 15.50 15.82 -18.01
C GLY A 356 14.75 16.54 -16.88
N THR A 357 13.59 17.14 -17.18
CA THR A 357 12.73 17.77 -16.17
C THR A 357 12.24 16.76 -15.13
N LEU A 358 11.82 15.56 -15.54
CA LEU A 358 11.47 14.51 -14.57
C LEU A 358 12.70 14.12 -13.74
N MET A 359 13.83 13.84 -14.39
CA MET A 359 15.05 13.37 -13.71
C MET A 359 15.56 14.34 -12.65
N GLU A 360 15.43 15.65 -12.87
CA GLU A 360 15.81 16.66 -11.88
C GLU A 360 14.99 16.52 -10.59
N VAL A 361 13.67 16.39 -10.71
CA VAL A 361 12.77 16.19 -9.57
C VAL A 361 13.00 14.85 -8.87
N LEU A 362 13.33 13.79 -9.62
CA LEU A 362 13.61 12.49 -9.02
C LEU A 362 14.94 12.48 -8.24
N LYS A 363 15.94 13.26 -8.65
CA LYS A 363 17.19 13.43 -7.89
C LYS A 363 17.04 14.36 -6.71
N ASN A 364 16.19 15.38 -6.86
CA ASN A 364 15.95 16.43 -5.89
C ASN A 364 14.44 16.52 -5.57
N PRO A 365 13.89 15.63 -4.72
CA PRO A 365 12.48 15.68 -4.36
C PRO A 365 12.08 17.06 -3.85
N LYS A 366 10.98 17.60 -4.38
CA LYS A 366 10.43 18.91 -4.01
C LYS A 366 9.08 18.78 -3.33
N ASP A 367 8.62 19.84 -2.69
CA ASP A 367 7.28 19.90 -2.13
C ASP A 367 6.28 20.34 -3.21
N TRP A 368 5.11 19.70 -3.21
CA TRP A 368 4.07 19.92 -4.21
C TRP A 368 2.90 20.76 -3.68
N VAL A 369 2.65 20.77 -2.36
CA VAL A 369 1.42 21.30 -1.72
C VAL A 369 1.62 21.82 -0.31
#